data_AF-A0A953L380-F1
#
_entry.id   AF-A0A953L380-F1
#
_cell.length_a   1.000
_cell.length_b   1.000
_cell.length_c   1.000
_cell.angle_alpha   90.00
_cell.angle_beta   90.00
_cell.angle_gamma   90.00
#
_symmetry.space_group_name_H-M   'P 1'
#
loop_
_entity.id
_entity.type
_entity.pdbx_description
1 polymer ?
#
loop_
_entity_poly.entity_id
_entity_poly.type
_entity_poly.pdbx_seq_one_letter_code
_entity_poly.pdbx_strand_id
1 'polypeptide(L)'
;MVNIPKLSELYNSILADLQAELGVTIPLWTKSFIKILAMVQATKMHLAYLALGDVQRNIFPDTADPEAMGGTLERFGRVKIGRMPLTATQGKYIVQVTGDPGATIPVSSTMVTDDDSS
;
A
#
# COMPACT_ATOMS: atom_id res chain seq x y z
N MET A 1 9.07 -2.13 -8.69
CA MET A 1 8.54 -2.64 -7.42
C MET A 1 8.40 -4.15 -7.53
N VAL A 2 8.91 -4.90 -6.57
CA VAL A 2 8.65 -6.35 -6.51
C VAL A 2 7.19 -6.57 -6.12
N ASN A 3 6.48 -7.37 -6.90
CA ASN A 3 5.12 -7.78 -6.58
C ASN A 3 5.20 -8.77 -5.41
N ILE A 4 4.60 -8.42 -4.26
CA ILE A 4 4.61 -9.27 -3.08
C ILE A 4 3.53 -10.35 -3.28
N PRO A 5 3.90 -11.63 -3.42
CA PRO A 5 2.94 -12.70 -3.64
C PRO A 5 2.03 -12.89 -2.43
N LYS A 6 0.79 -13.32 -2.67
CA LYS A 6 -0.15 -13.61 -1.58
C LYS A 6 0.31 -14.85 -0.82
N LEU A 7 0.01 -14.90 0.48
CA LEU A 7 0.36 -16.04 1.32
C LEU A 7 -0.25 -17.36 0.80
N SER A 8 -1.45 -17.31 0.20
CA SER A 8 -2.08 -18.45 -0.45
C SER A 8 -1.34 -18.95 -1.69
N GLU A 9 -0.74 -18.04 -2.47
CA GLU A 9 0.03 -18.39 -3.66
C GLU A 9 1.34 -19.08 -3.27
N LEU A 10 2.04 -18.52 -2.27
CA LEU A 10 3.24 -19.14 -1.70
C LEU A 10 2.95 -20.51 -1.09
N TYR A 11 1.86 -20.63 -0.34
CA TYR A 11 1.44 -21.90 0.24
C TYR A 11 1.16 -22.97 -0.83
N ASN A 12 0.40 -22.61 -1.88
CA ASN A 12 0.07 -23.55 -2.95
C ASN A 12 1.32 -23.97 -3.75
N SER A 13 2.25 -23.03 -4.00
CA SER A 13 3.52 -23.33 -4.66
C SER A 13 4.36 -24.30 -3.84
N ILE A 14 4.59 -24.01 -2.56
CA ILE A 14 5.40 -24.87 -1.68
C ILE A 14 4.74 -26.24 -1.52
N LEU A 15 3.42 -26.30 -1.46
CA LEU A 15 2.69 -27.56 -1.36
C LEU A 15 2.84 -28.38 -2.65
N ALA A 16 2.76 -27.76 -3.82
CA ALA A 16 2.99 -28.44 -5.10
C ALA A 16 4.43 -28.98 -5.18
N ASP A 17 5.42 -28.21 -4.76
CA ASP A 17 6.83 -28.62 -4.74
C ASP A 17 7.04 -29.82 -3.80
N LEU A 18 6.50 -29.76 -2.58
CA LEU A 18 6.59 -30.86 -1.61
C LEU A 18 5.87 -32.13 -2.09
N GLN A 19 4.75 -32.00 -2.81
CA GLN A 19 4.06 -33.15 -3.40
C GLN A 19 4.86 -33.78 -4.54
N ALA A 20 5.48 -32.95 -5.39
CA ALA A 20 6.33 -33.40 -6.48
C ALA A 20 7.58 -34.13 -5.96
N GLU A 21 8.23 -33.59 -4.93
CA GLU A 21 9.47 -34.15 -4.40
C GLU A 21 9.26 -35.43 -3.60
N LEU A 22 8.15 -35.52 -2.84
CA LEU A 22 7.82 -36.72 -2.06
C LEU A 22 7.08 -37.79 -2.89
N GLY A 23 6.59 -37.45 -4.08
CA GLY A 23 5.76 -38.34 -4.90
C GLY A 23 4.42 -38.72 -4.24
N VAL A 24 3.94 -37.91 -3.29
CA VAL A 24 2.73 -38.17 -2.50
C VAL A 24 1.65 -37.16 -2.87
N THR A 25 0.43 -37.64 -3.13
CA THR A 25 -0.74 -36.77 -3.22
C THR A 25 -1.31 -36.54 -1.83
N ILE A 26 -1.22 -35.32 -1.31
CA ILE A 26 -1.72 -34.99 0.04
C ILE A 26 -3.21 -34.62 -0.07
N PRO A 27 -4.14 -35.41 0.48
CA PRO A 27 -5.56 -35.09 0.42
C PRO A 27 -5.87 -33.77 1.16
N LEU A 28 -6.73 -32.92 0.58
CA LEU A 28 -7.09 -31.60 1.14
C LEU A 28 -7.71 -31.67 2.55
N TRP A 29 -8.34 -32.79 2.89
CA TRP A 29 -9.16 -32.93 4.10
C TRP A 29 -8.41 -33.37 5.35
N THR A 30 -7.22 -33.95 5.21
CA THR A 30 -6.49 -34.51 6.34
C THR A 30 -5.51 -33.49 6.93
N LYS A 31 -5.45 -33.38 8.27
CA LYS A 31 -4.38 -32.66 8.97
C LYS A 31 -3.08 -33.42 8.73
N SER A 32 -2.27 -32.91 7.80
CA SER A 32 -0.97 -33.48 7.46
C SER A 32 0.12 -32.55 7.97
N PHE A 33 1.15 -33.12 8.61
CA PHE A 33 2.34 -32.38 9.04
C PHE A 33 2.97 -31.58 7.89
N ILE A 34 2.94 -32.12 6.68
CA ILE A 34 3.49 -31.48 5.47
C ILE A 34 2.76 -30.16 5.15
N LYS A 35 1.45 -30.06 5.39
CA LYS A 35 0.69 -28.81 5.20
C LYS A 35 1.07 -27.75 6.21
N ILE A 36 1.24 -28.14 7.48
CA ILE A 36 1.65 -27.22 8.53
C ILE A 36 3.06 -26.70 8.24
N LEU A 37 3.97 -27.59 7.81
CA LEU A 37 5.31 -27.22 7.38
C LEU A 37 5.27 -26.25 6.19
N ALA A 38 4.46 -26.53 5.16
CA ALA A 38 4.27 -25.65 4.01
C ALA A 38 3.74 -24.27 4.42
N MET A 39 2.80 -24.20 5.36
CA MET A 39 2.25 -22.95 5.89
C MET A 39 3.29 -22.13 6.66
N VAL A 40 4.08 -22.78 7.53
CA VAL A 40 5.17 -22.10 8.26
C VAL A 40 6.20 -21.55 7.29
N GLN A 41 6.59 -22.33 6.28
CA GLN A 41 7.55 -21.90 5.28
C GLN A 41 7.02 -20.75 4.42
N ALA A 42 5.76 -20.83 3.97
CA ALA A 42 5.10 -19.74 3.24
C ALA A 42 5.06 -18.45 4.06
N THR A 43 4.79 -18.55 5.35
CA THR A 43 4.73 -17.39 6.26
C THR A 43 6.11 -16.75 6.43
N LYS A 44 7.16 -17.55 6.63
CA LYS A 44 8.55 -17.06 6.70
C LYS A 44 8.98 -16.37 5.40
N MET A 45 8.66 -16.95 4.25
CA MET A 45 8.95 -16.33 2.95
C MET A 45 8.17 -15.03 2.76
N HIS A 46 6.90 -14.99 3.17
CA HIS A 46 6.09 -13.78 3.08
C HIS A 46 6.66 -12.64 3.94
N LEU A 47 7.12 -12.95 5.16
CA LEU A 47 7.84 -11.98 6.02
C LEU A 47 9.10 -11.45 5.33
N ALA A 48 9.88 -12.31 4.67
CA ALA A 48 11.06 -11.88 3.92
C ALA A 48 10.69 -10.97 2.74
N TYR A 49 9.61 -11.26 2.00
CA TYR A 49 9.11 -10.38 0.93
C TYR A 49 8.64 -9.03 1.45
N LEU A 50 7.99 -8.97 2.62
CA LEU A 50 7.59 -7.71 3.26
C LEU A 50 8.83 -6.88 3.63
N ALA A 51 9.82 -7.50 4.27
CA ALA A 51 11.07 -6.82 4.62
C ALA A 51 11.81 -6.28 3.38
N LEU A 52 11.85 -7.05 2.29
CA LEU A 52 12.41 -6.59 1.00
C LEU A 52 11.59 -5.44 0.40
N GLY A 53 10.27 -5.47 0.54
CA GLY A 53 9.37 -4.39 0.13
C GLY A 53 9.66 -3.09 0.87
N ASP A 54 9.84 -3.16 2.19
CA ASP A 54 10.20 -2.01 3.02
C ASP A 54 11.57 -1.45 2.65
N VAL A 55 12.56 -2.31 2.40
CA VAL A 55 13.88 -1.86 1.91
C VAL A 55 13.74 -1.16 0.57
N GLN A 56 13.04 -1.74 -0.41
CA GLN A 56 12.84 -1.14 -1.73
C GLN A 56 12.14 0.22 -1.65
N ARG A 57 11.13 0.33 -0.80
CA ARG A 57 10.38 1.57 -0.60
C ARG A 57 11.26 2.67 -0.03
N ASN A 58 12.19 2.31 0.85
CA ASN A 58 13.14 3.22 1.50
C ASN A 58 14.49 3.36 0.76
N ILE A 59 14.54 3.11 -0.55
CA ILE A 59 15.72 3.48 -1.37
C ILE A 59 15.61 4.93 -1.86
N PHE A 60 14.40 5.37 -2.21
CA PHE A 60 14.18 6.69 -2.81
C PHE A 60 13.40 7.60 -1.87
N PRO A 61 13.78 8.89 -1.72
CA PRO A 61 13.06 9.84 -0.86
C PRO A 61 11.61 10.06 -1.27
N ASP A 62 11.31 9.89 -2.56
CA ASP A 62 9.97 10.10 -3.13
C ASP A 62 9.00 8.95 -2.83
N THR A 63 9.51 7.77 -2.46
CA THR A 63 8.71 6.59 -2.09
C THR A 63 8.89 6.18 -0.64
N ALA A 64 9.84 6.77 0.07
CA ALA A 64 10.18 6.42 1.45
C ALA A 64 9.00 6.60 2.40
N ASP A 65 9.03 5.86 3.50
CA ASP A 65 8.02 6.00 4.53
C ASP A 65 8.04 7.40 5.15
N PRO A 66 6.86 7.95 5.48
CA PRO A 66 6.78 9.26 6.08
C PRO A 66 7.39 9.29 7.47
N GLU A 67 7.83 10.47 7.90
CA GLU A 67 8.39 10.69 9.25
C GLU A 67 7.42 10.26 10.36
N ALA A 68 6.11 10.39 10.13
CA ALA A 68 5.07 9.92 11.05
C ALA A 68 5.09 8.40 11.30
N MET A 69 5.63 7.61 10.36
CA MET A 69 5.82 6.17 10.51
C MET A 69 7.27 5.80 10.87
N GLY A 70 8.10 6.78 11.26
CA GLY A 70 9.49 6.58 11.66
C GLY A 70 10.50 6.63 10.50
N GLY A 71 10.07 7.01 9.29
CA GLY A 71 10.96 7.15 8.13
C GLY A 71 11.85 8.40 8.19
N THR A 72 13.11 8.28 7.76
CA THR A 72 14.10 9.39 7.83
C THR A 72 14.51 9.92 6.45
N LEU A 73 14.26 9.14 5.39
CA LEU A 73 14.66 9.45 4.02
C LEU A 73 13.77 10.49 3.34
N GLU A 74 12.46 10.51 3.65
CA GLU A 74 11.57 11.60 3.21
C GLU A 74 12.13 12.95 3.65
N ARG A 75 12.52 13.07 4.94
CA ARG A 75 13.08 14.31 5.50
C ARG A 75 14.36 14.72 4.77
N PHE A 76 15.20 13.76 4.41
CA PHE A 76 16.40 14.03 3.62
C PHE A 76 16.03 14.57 2.23
N GLY A 77 15.09 13.95 1.53
CA GLY A 77 14.57 14.44 0.24
C GLY A 77 14.03 15.86 0.32
N ARG A 78 13.23 16.15 1.34
CA ARG A 78 12.65 17.47 1.61
C ARG A 78 13.73 18.53 1.89
N VAL A 79 14.70 18.24 2.75
CA VAL A 79 15.70 19.23 3.21
C VAL A 79 16.85 19.42 2.22
N LYS A 80 17.28 18.37 1.52
CA LYS A 80 18.50 18.41 0.68
C LYS A 80 18.22 18.48 -0.82
N ILE A 81 17.11 17.92 -1.29
CA ILE A 81 16.79 17.79 -2.71
C ILE A 81 15.57 18.66 -3.08
N GLY A 82 14.83 19.18 -2.08
CA GLY A 82 13.64 20.01 -2.29
C GLY A 82 12.46 19.23 -2.88
N ARG A 83 12.46 17.90 -2.77
CA ARG A 83 11.37 17.03 -3.26
C ARG A 83 10.50 16.58 -2.10
N MET A 84 9.19 16.69 -2.28
CA MET A 84 8.17 16.27 -1.31
C MET A 84 7.36 15.12 -1.91
N PRO A 85 7.33 13.93 -1.30
CA PRO A 85 6.64 12.77 -1.86
C PRO A 85 5.12 12.93 -1.93
N LEU A 86 4.54 13.81 -1.11
CA LEU A 86 3.09 14.07 -1.06
C LEU A 86 2.85 15.56 -0.86
N THR A 87 2.97 16.37 -1.92
CA THR A 87 2.61 17.79 -1.82
C THR A 87 1.12 17.93 -1.53
N ALA A 88 0.78 18.75 -0.52
CA ALA A 88 -0.61 19.11 -0.25
C ALA A 88 -1.25 19.64 -1.54
N THR A 89 -2.22 18.90 -2.07
CA THR A 89 -2.95 19.30 -3.28
C THR A 89 -4.21 20.02 -2.85
N GLN A 90 -4.52 21.14 -3.50
CA GLN A 90 -5.74 21.89 -3.21
C GLN A 90 -6.97 21.03 -3.53
N GLY A 91 -7.88 20.91 -2.57
CA GLY A 91 -9.17 20.25 -2.78
C GLY A 91 -9.94 20.93 -3.91
N LYS A 92 -10.43 20.12 -4.87
CA LYS A 92 -11.28 20.60 -5.96
C LYS A 92 -12.69 20.08 -5.71
N TYR A 93 -13.65 20.99 -5.64
CA TYR A 93 -15.06 20.67 -5.39
C TYR A 93 -15.91 21.20 -6.55
N ILE A 94 -16.93 20.42 -6.92
CA ILE A 94 -17.98 20.87 -7.83
C ILE A 94 -19.15 21.30 -6.94
N VAL A 95 -19.50 22.58 -6.97
CA VAL A 95 -20.60 23.14 -6.18
C VAL A 95 -21.72 23.57 -7.12
N GLN A 96 -22.96 23.20 -6.79
CA GLN A 96 -24.15 23.73 -7.45
C GLN A 96 -24.73 24.85 -6.58
N VAL A 97 -24.97 26.02 -7.20
CA VAL A 97 -25.52 27.19 -6.51
C VAL A 97 -26.82 27.58 -7.22
N THR A 98 -27.87 27.82 -6.44
CA THR A 98 -29.13 28.39 -6.94
C THR A 98 -29.09 29.90 -6.79
N GLY A 99 -29.37 30.64 -7.87
CA GLY A 99 -29.38 32.10 -7.87
C GLY A 99 -30.48 32.65 -8.78
N ASP A 100 -30.65 33.97 -8.75
CA ASP A 100 -31.67 34.66 -9.54
C ASP A 100 -31.32 34.72 -11.04
N PRO A 101 -32.32 34.76 -11.95
CA PRO A 101 -32.09 34.88 -13.38
C PRO A 101 -31.28 36.14 -13.73
N GLY A 102 -30.14 35.95 -14.39
CA GLY A 102 -29.23 37.05 -14.78
C GLY A 102 -28.09 37.31 -13.79
N ALA A 103 -28.03 36.59 -12.66
CA ALA A 103 -26.91 36.68 -11.74
C ALA A 103 -25.64 36.04 -12.33
N THR A 104 -24.50 36.73 -12.23
CA THR A 104 -23.18 36.23 -12.63
C THR A 104 -22.27 36.14 -11.40
N ILE A 105 -21.59 35.01 -11.23
CA ILE A 105 -20.57 34.86 -10.18
C ILE A 105 -19.22 35.32 -10.76
N PRO A 106 -18.58 36.37 -10.19
CA PRO A 106 -17.29 36.82 -10.66
C PRO A 106 -16.19 35.78 -10.38
N VAL A 107 -15.19 35.72 -11.26
CA VAL A 107 -14.02 34.86 -11.05
C VAL A 107 -13.31 35.26 -9.75
N SER A 108 -12.80 34.28 -9.01
CA SER A 108 -12.14 34.45 -7.70
C SER A 108 -13.05 34.80 -6.53
N SER A 109 -14.36 34.52 -6.61
CA SER A 109 -15.23 34.54 -5.43
C SER A 109 -14.79 33.49 -4.39
N THR A 110 -14.62 33.91 -3.14
CA THR A 110 -14.25 33.00 -2.03
C THR A 110 -15.50 32.34 -1.46
N MET A 111 -15.54 31.01 -1.49
CA MET A 111 -16.51 30.23 -0.74
C MET A 111 -15.89 29.86 0.62
N VAL A 112 -16.61 30.15 1.70
CA VAL A 112 -16.22 29.71 3.05
C VAL A 112 -16.98 28.44 3.36
N THR A 113 -16.26 27.38 3.71
CA THR A 113 -16.85 26.13 4.20
C THR A 113 -16.68 26.07 5.71
N ASP A 114 -17.74 25.68 6.41
CA ASP A 114 -17.69 25.31 7.81
C ASP A 114 -17.57 23.79 7.89
N ASP A 115 -16.46 23.29 8.43
CA ASP A 115 -16.20 21.86 8.57
C ASP A 115 -17.07 21.21 9.68
N ASP A 116 -17.78 22.02 10.49
CA ASP A 116 -18.67 21.55 11.56
C ASP A 116 -20.17 21.55 11.16
N SER A 117 -20.52 21.97 9.94
CA SER A 117 -21.90 21.98 9.47
C SER A 117 -22.30 20.63 8.87
N SER A 118 -22.92 19.77 9.69
CA SER A 118 -23.58 18.52 9.28
C SER A 118 -24.72 18.72 8.29
#